data_AF-A0A6B1GBA3-F1
#
_entry.id   AF-A0A6B1GBA3-F1
#
_cell.length_a   1.000
_cell.length_b   1.000
_cell.length_c   1.000
_cell.angle_alpha   90.00
_cell.angle_beta   90.00
_cell.angle_gamma   90.00
#
_symmetry.space_group_name_H-M   'P 1'
#
loop_
_entity.id
_entity.type
_entity.pdbx_description
1 polymer ?
#
loop_
_entity_poly.entity_id
_entity_poly.type
_entity_poly.pdbx_seq_one_letter_code
_entity_poly.pdbx_strand_id
1 'polypeptide(L)' 'MARNGTLKVSSRGQMSLPATARHLWGLTEGGNVTYLDFGGMLLLIPGRIEQLRAELLEAITDDIWAEAAAGFGDPDLASE' A
#
# COMPACT_ATOMS: atom_id res chain seq x y z
N MET A 1 6.55 13.22 13.23
CA MET A 1 7.94 13.35 12.72
C MET A 1 8.25 12.14 11.86
N ALA A 2 8.66 12.35 10.61
CA ALA A 2 9.10 11.25 9.74
C ALA A 2 10.44 10.69 10.23
N ARG A 3 10.56 9.36 10.30
CA ARG A 3 11.82 8.67 10.60
C ARG A 3 12.36 8.11 9.29
N ASN A 4 13.49 8.66 8.86
CA ASN A 4 14.13 8.28 7.59
C ASN A 4 15.40 7.46 7.88
N GLY A 5 15.73 6.53 7.00
CA GLY A 5 16.93 5.70 7.10
C GLY A 5 17.18 4.92 5.82
N THR A 6 18.37 4.36 5.67
CA THR A 6 18.73 3.50 4.55
C THR A 6 18.81 2.05 5.01
N LEU A 7 18.22 1.13 4.24
CA LEU A 7 18.28 -0.30 4.50
C LEU A 7 19.06 -0.99 3.38
N LYS A 8 19.94 -1.91 3.78
CA LYS A 8 20.68 -2.73 2.82
C LYS A 8 19.82 -3.91 2.41
N VAL A 9 19.67 -4.10 1.10
CA VAL A 9 19.14 -5.34 0.53
C VAL A 9 20.29 -6.33 0.39
N SER A 10 20.12 -7.54 0.90
CA SER A 10 21.10 -8.61 0.75
C SER A 10 21.21 -9.05 -0.72
N SER A 11 22.29 -9.77 -1.06
CA SER A 11 22.46 -10.35 -2.41
C SER A 11 21.37 -11.34 -2.80
N ARG A 12 20.59 -11.84 -1.84
CA ARG A 12 19.42 -12.70 -2.07
C ARG A 12 18.11 -11.93 -2.22
N GLY A 13 18.17 -10.60 -2.33
CA GLY A 13 16.99 -9.73 -2.48
C GLY A 13 16.20 -9.52 -1.17
N GLN A 14 16.69 -10.03 -0.03
CA GLN A 14 16.01 -9.89 1.25
C GLN A 14 16.46 -8.62 1.97
N MET A 15 15.52 -7.92 2.60
CA MET A 15 15.79 -6.83 3.55
C MET A 15 14.96 -7.01 4.81
N SER A 16 15.50 -6.60 5.95
CA SER A 16 14.76 -6.60 7.21
C SER A 16 14.04 -5.27 7.40
N LEU A 17 12.77 -5.32 7.79
CA LEU A 17 12.07 -4.13 8.28
C LEU A 17 12.79 -3.59 9.52
N PRO A 18 12.92 -2.25 9.68
CA PRO A 18 13.48 -1.65 10.89
C PRO A 18 12.72 -2.10 12.14
N ALA A 19 13.42 -2.30 13.26
CA ALA A 19 12.79 -2.74 14.51
C ALA A 19 11.64 -1.81 14.96
N THR A 20 11.80 -0.50 14.79
CA THR A 20 10.72 0.47 15.05
C THR A 20 9.50 0.24 14.16
N ALA A 21 9.70 0.00 12.86
CA ALA A 21 8.58 -0.27 11.95
C ALA A 21 7.86 -1.55 12.35
N ARG A 22 8.60 -2.62 12.69
CA ARG A 22 7.99 -3.86 13.20
C ARG A 22 7.14 -3.62 14.44
N HIS A 23 7.64 -2.84 15.39
CA HIS A 23 6.89 -2.55 16.62
C HIS A 23 5.62 -1.73 16.33
N LEU A 24 5.73 -0.65 15.54
CA LEU A 24 4.60 0.20 15.17
C LEU A 24 3.54 -0.55 14.36
N TRP A 25 3.96 -1.50 13.54
CA TRP A 25 3.06 -2.31 12.72
C TRP A 25 2.56 -3.57 13.42
N GLY A 26 2.94 -3.80 14.68
CA GLY A 26 2.54 -5.01 15.42
C GLY A 26 3.15 -6.30 14.90
N LEU A 27 4.28 -6.24 14.20
CA LEU A 27 4.98 -7.38 13.56
C LEU A 27 6.16 -7.91 14.38
N THR A 28 6.17 -7.69 15.70
CA THR A 28 7.27 -8.15 16.58
C THR A 28 7.42 -9.68 16.54
N GLU A 29 6.30 -10.40 16.44
CA GLU A 29 6.24 -11.87 16.32
C GLU A 29 6.15 -12.35 14.86
N GLY A 30 6.47 -11.48 13.90
CA GLY A 30 6.23 -11.72 12.48
C GLY A 30 4.83 -11.32 12.03
N GLY A 31 4.48 -11.66 10.80
CA GLY A 31 3.18 -11.32 10.19
C GLY A 31 3.29 -11.01 8.70
N ASN A 32 2.25 -10.39 8.15
CA ASN A 32 2.16 -10.09 6.73
C ASN A 32 2.48 -8.62 6.45
N VAL A 33 3.12 -8.39 5.31
CA VAL A 33 3.37 -7.06 4.74
C VAL A 33 2.96 -7.13 3.29
N THR A 34 2.07 -6.25 2.90
CA THR A 34 1.65 -6.07 1.51
C THR A 34 2.59 -5.07 0.84
N TYR A 35 2.90 -5.30 -0.43
CA TYR A 35 3.59 -4.32 -1.25
C TYR A 35 2.71 -3.91 -2.45
N LEU A 36 2.77 -2.64 -2.79
CA LEU A 36 2.28 -2.12 -4.07
C LEU A 36 3.48 -1.67 -4.89
N ASP A 37 3.55 -2.13 -6.14
CA ASP A 37 4.62 -1.80 -7.07
C ASP A 37 4.14 -0.75 -8.08
N PHE A 38 4.86 0.38 -8.11
CA PHE A 38 4.62 1.50 -9.03
C PHE A 38 5.76 1.66 -10.04
N GLY A 39 6.52 0.60 -10.32
CA GLY A 39 7.59 0.52 -11.33
C GLY A 39 8.91 1.19 -10.94
N GLY A 40 8.87 2.26 -10.14
CA GLY A 40 10.04 2.94 -9.59
C GLY A 40 10.06 3.03 -8.06
N MET A 41 8.98 2.59 -7.40
CA MET A 41 8.79 2.68 -5.96
C MET A 41 7.94 1.52 -5.49
N LEU A 42 8.33 0.92 -4.36
CA LEU A 42 7.49 0.01 -3.60
C LEU A 42 6.90 0.73 -2.41
N LEU A 43 5.58 0.67 -2.25
CA LEU A 43 4.90 1.06 -1.02
C LEU A 43 4.66 -0.20 -0.18
N LEU A 44 5.20 -0.22 1.04
CA LEU A 44 5.01 -1.33 1.97
C LEU A 44 3.94 -0.97 3.01
N ILE A 45 2.96 -1.85 3.19
CA ILE A 45 1.79 -1.63 4.02
C ILE A 45 1.65 -2.83 4.97
N PRO A 46 1.46 -2.62 6.28
CA PRO A 46 1.26 -3.73 7.21
C PRO A 46 -0.06 -4.46 6.92
N GLY A 47 -0.06 -5.79 7.10
CA GLY A 47 -1.23 -6.62 6.87
C GLY A 47 -1.25 -7.28 5.49
N ARG A 48 -2.40 -7.85 5.14
CA ARG A 48 -2.60 -8.61 3.90
C ARG A 48 -3.27 -7.77 2.81
N ILE A 49 -3.06 -8.13 1.55
CA ILE A 49 -3.60 -7.40 0.40
C ILE A 49 -5.12 -7.39 0.39
N GLU A 50 -5.76 -8.45 0.90
CA GLU A 50 -7.23 -8.52 0.96
C GLU A 50 -7.81 -7.48 1.91
N GLN A 51 -7.14 -7.23 3.03
CA GLN A 51 -7.53 -6.19 3.99
C GLN A 51 -7.32 -4.79 3.38
N LEU A 52 -6.15 -4.54 2.79
CA LEU A 52 -5.88 -3.28 2.12
C LEU A 52 -6.91 -3.00 1.01
N ARG A 53 -7.25 -4.01 0.21
CA ARG A 53 -8.26 -3.88 -0.84
C ARG A 53 -9.63 -3.52 -0.27
N ALA A 54 -10.06 -4.17 0.81
CA ALA A 54 -11.32 -3.87 1.46
C ALA A 54 -11.33 -2.42 1.99
N GLU A 55 -10.29 -2.01 2.71
CA GLU A 55 -10.15 -0.65 3.24
C GLU A 55 -10.14 0.41 2.12
N LEU A 56 -9.44 0.15 1.01
CA LEU A 56 -9.42 1.06 -0.14
C LEU A 56 -10.79 1.17 -0.80
N LEU A 57 -11.52 0.07 -0.96
CA LEU A 57 -12.87 0.07 -1.53
C LEU A 57 -13.86 0.79 -0.60
N GLU A 58 -13.77 0.57 0.71
CA GLU A 58 -14.59 1.27 1.71
C GLU A 58 -14.32 2.78 1.76
N ALA A 59 -13.09 3.20 1.44
CA ALA A 59 -12.71 4.60 1.39
C ALA A 59 -13.25 5.34 0.14
N ILE A 60 -13.66 4.62 -0.91
CA ILE A 60 -14.25 5.23 -2.11
C ILE A 60 -15.73 5.51 -1.82
N THR A 61 -16.04 6.78 -1.58
CA THR A 61 -17.42 7.26 -1.48
C THR A 61 -18.00 7.52 -2.87
N ASP A 62 -19.33 7.62 -2.95
CA ASP A 62 -20.04 7.94 -4.20
C ASP A 62 -19.53 9.24 -4.84
N ASP A 63 -19.25 10.26 -4.03
CA ASP A 63 -18.71 11.55 -4.51
C ASP A 63 -17.29 11.40 -5.08
N ILE A 64 -16.42 10.65 -4.40
CA ILE A 64 -15.05 10.37 -4.87
C ILE A 64 -15.09 9.59 -6.19
N TRP A 65 -15.98 8.60 -6.27
CA TRP A 65 -16.17 7.83 -7.49
C TRP A 65 -16.68 8.71 -8.64
N ALA A 66 -17.65 9.57 -8.39
CA ALA A 66 -18.21 10.47 -9.40
C ALA A 66 -17.15 11.44 -9.96
N GLU A 67 -16.30 12.01 -9.10
CA GLU A 67 -15.18 12.87 -9.54
C GLU A 67 -14.14 12.09 -10.36
N ALA A 68 -13.75 10.90 -9.90
CA ALA A 68 -12.79 10.06 -10.62
C ALA A 68 -13.33 9.63 -12.00
N ALA A 69 -14.59 9.21 -12.05
CA ALA A 69 -15.30 8.81 -13.27
C ALA A 69 -15.30 9.92 -14.33
N ALA A 70 -15.51 11.17 -13.92
CA ALA A 70 -15.46 12.32 -14.82
C ALA A 70 -14.06 12.53 -15.45
N GLY A 71 -13.00 12.06 -14.79
CA GLY A 71 -11.62 12.16 -15.26
C GLY A 71 -11.23 11.15 -16.34
N PHE A 72 -12.02 10.10 -16.58
CA PHE A 72 -11.69 9.08 -17.58
C PHE A 72 -11.82 9.57 -19.03
N GLY A 73 -12.52 10.68 -19.26
CA GLY A 73 -12.69 11.27 -20.60
C GLY A 73 -13.61 10.46 -21.54
N ASP A 74 -14.02 9.27 -21.13
CA ASP A 74 -14.99 8.40 -21.77
C ASP A 74 -16.00 7.92 -20.70
N PRO A 75 -17.30 8.25 -20.85
CA PRO A 75 -18.34 7.83 -19.90
C PRO A 75 -18.50 6.31 -19.80
N ASP A 76 -18.21 5.57 -20.87
CA ASP A 76 -18.43 4.12 -20.89
C ASP A 76 -17.40 3.40 -19.99
N LEU A 77 -16.19 3.94 -19.88
CA LEU A 77 -15.13 3.44 -18.97
C LEU A 77 -15.49 3.57 -17.49
N ALA A 78 -16.44 4.44 -17.13
CA ALA A 78 -16.88 4.63 -15.75
C ALA A 78 -17.96 3.62 -15.30
N SER A 79 -18.43 2.76 -16.21
CA SER A 79 -19.60 1.89 -16.00
C SER A 79 -19.36 0.39 -16.22
N GLU A 80 -18.15 -0.01 -16.62
CA GLU A 80 -17.68 -1.42 -16.63
C GLU A 80 -17.25 -1.89 -15.23
#